data_AF-A0A3R5YCK9-F1
#
_entry.id   AF-A0A3R5YCK9-F1
#
_cell.length_a   1.000
_cell.length_b   1.000
_cell.length_c   1.000
_cell.angle_alpha   90.00
_cell.angle_beta   90.00
_cell.angle_gamma   90.00
#
_symmetry.space_group_name_H-M   'P 1'
#
loop_
_entity.id
_entity.type
_entity.pdbx_description
1 polymer ?
#
loop_
_entity_poly.entity_id
_entity_poly.type
_entity_poly.pdbx_seq_one_letter_code
_entity_poly.pdbx_strand_id
1 'polypeptide(L)'
;MKIKLSIPVLQALTNNEAFTYFCALVSIANNPDSTIKDIVRIAGVSETTIFNHLKKFEEVANLTIDRTGCGNKYSYTEPTKFFVTIDSSLLDTDVDRNVIGFLIRFKCWTRIASNIVDLSLNRIVHEIGVQHNTVYSALDAGLIDRSDKKLYFTLLHPSLTLL
;
A
#
# COMPACT_ATOMS: atom_id res chain seq x y z
N MET A 1 7.58 -11.28 -2.87
CA MET A 1 6.57 -12.02 -2.07
C MET A 1 5.23 -11.37 -2.32
N LYS A 2 4.19 -12.14 -2.63
CA LYS A 2 2.87 -11.57 -2.99
C LYS A 2 2.01 -11.37 -1.75
N ILE A 3 1.56 -10.15 -1.51
CA ILE A 3 0.67 -9.79 -0.40
C ILE A 3 -0.69 -9.40 -0.95
N LYS A 4 -1.76 -9.96 -0.38
CA LYS A 4 -3.14 -9.55 -0.69
C LYS A 4 -3.57 -8.43 0.24
N LEU A 5 -4.07 -7.35 -0.35
CA LEU A 5 -4.54 -6.16 0.38
C LEU A 5 -6.01 -5.93 0.09
N SER A 6 -6.79 -5.74 1.15
CA SER A 6 -8.22 -5.44 1.06
C SER A 6 -8.44 -4.06 0.43
N ILE A 7 -9.25 -4.01 -0.64
CA ILE A 7 -9.60 -2.77 -1.33
C ILE A 7 -10.32 -1.79 -0.39
N PRO A 8 -11.36 -2.19 0.36
CA PRO A 8 -12.03 -1.30 1.32
C PRO A 8 -11.07 -0.67 2.34
N VAL A 9 -10.11 -1.46 2.84
CA VAL A 9 -9.10 -0.97 3.78
C VAL A 9 -8.24 0.09 3.11
N LEU A 10 -7.65 -0.21 1.95
CA LEU A 10 -6.77 0.73 1.24
C LEU A 10 -7.46 2.04 0.83
N GLN A 11 -8.77 2.00 0.54
CA GLN A 11 -9.55 3.20 0.26
C GLN A 11 -9.72 4.11 1.49
N ALA A 12 -9.73 3.55 2.70
CA ALA A 12 -9.86 4.29 3.96
C ALA A 12 -8.53 4.81 4.53
N LEU A 13 -7.40 4.35 3.99
CA LEU A 13 -6.06 4.76 4.44
C LEU A 13 -5.54 5.98 3.67
N THR A 14 -4.70 6.78 4.32
CA THR A 14 -3.84 7.75 3.62
C THR A 14 -2.68 7.04 2.91
N ASN A 15 -1.92 7.73 2.06
CA ASN A 15 -0.74 7.13 1.40
C ASN A 15 0.30 6.61 2.41
N ASN A 16 0.61 7.41 3.44
CA ASN A 16 1.59 7.04 4.46
C ASN A 16 1.12 5.82 5.28
N GLU A 17 -0.18 5.77 5.58
CA GLU A 17 -0.79 4.62 6.24
C GLU A 17 -0.80 3.39 5.35
N ALA A 18 -1.15 3.51 4.07
CA ALA A 18 -1.14 2.40 3.12
C ALA A 18 0.27 1.82 2.92
N PHE A 19 1.29 2.69 2.81
CA PHE A 19 2.69 2.28 2.80
C PHE A 19 3.07 1.53 4.08
N THR A 20 2.72 2.07 5.25
CA THR A 20 3.02 1.44 6.54
C THR A 20 2.30 0.09 6.69
N TYR A 21 1.03 0.02 6.26
CA TYR A 21 0.23 -1.18 6.30
C TYR A 21 0.87 -2.28 5.46
N PHE A 22 1.30 -1.96 4.23
CA PHE A 22 2.00 -2.90 3.37
C PHE A 22 3.33 -3.38 3.98
N CYS A 23 4.13 -2.47 4.54
CA CYS A 23 5.37 -2.84 5.25
C CYS A 23 5.11 -3.78 6.43
N ALA A 24 4.05 -3.52 7.22
CA ALA A 24 3.67 -4.37 8.34
C ALA A 24 3.31 -5.79 7.87
N LEU A 25 2.49 -5.91 6.82
CA LEU A 25 2.12 -7.22 6.29
C LEU A 25 3.32 -7.97 5.70
N VAL A 26 4.22 -7.28 4.98
CA VAL A 26 5.47 -7.87 4.48
C VAL A 26 6.34 -8.37 5.65
N SER A 27 6.47 -7.58 6.72
CA SER A 27 7.23 -7.98 7.91
C SER A 27 6.67 -9.24 8.56
N ILE A 28 5.35 -9.27 8.79
CA ILE A 28 4.64 -10.38 9.43
C ILE A 28 4.68 -11.64 8.55
N ALA A 29 4.51 -11.50 7.24
CA ALA A 29 4.56 -12.61 6.31
C ALA A 29 5.96 -13.23 6.19
N ASN A 30 7.02 -12.41 6.31
CA ASN A 30 8.41 -12.90 6.32
C ASN A 30 8.81 -13.51 7.67
N ASN A 31 8.28 -12.99 8.77
CA ASN A 31 8.57 -13.46 10.12
C ASN A 31 7.30 -13.42 10.98
N PRO A 32 6.68 -14.57 11.30
CA PRO A 32 5.50 -14.62 12.17
C PRO A 32 5.73 -14.08 13.59
N ASP A 33 6.97 -14.07 14.07
CA ASP A 33 7.37 -13.43 15.34
C ASP A 33 7.92 -12.01 15.13
N SER A 34 7.56 -11.37 14.01
CA SER A 34 7.93 -9.98 13.69
C SER A 34 7.56 -9.05 14.85
N THR A 35 8.48 -8.18 15.20
CA THR A 35 8.29 -7.14 16.21
C THR A 35 7.99 -5.80 15.57
N ILE A 36 7.57 -4.81 16.37
CA ILE A 36 7.44 -3.43 15.90
C ILE A 36 8.76 -2.87 15.34
N LYS A 37 9.90 -3.31 15.86
CA LYS A 37 11.23 -2.87 15.40
C LYS A 37 11.53 -3.35 13.99
N ASP A 38 11.07 -4.54 13.62
CA ASP A 38 11.22 -5.07 12.27
C ASP A 38 10.40 -4.25 11.27
N ILE A 39 9.17 -3.90 11.66
CA ILE A 39 8.28 -3.04 10.84
C ILE A 39 8.89 -1.64 10.69
N VAL A 40 9.40 -1.05 11.78
CA VAL A 40 10.11 0.24 11.78
C VAL A 40 11.30 0.21 10.82
N ARG A 41 12.08 -0.87 10.84
CA ARG A 41 13.24 -1.04 9.97
C ARG A 41 12.86 -1.08 8.49
N ILE A 42 11.78 -1.78 8.13
CA ILE A 42 11.30 -1.86 6.75
C ILE A 42 10.70 -0.53 6.30
N ALA A 43 9.87 0.10 7.13
CA ALA A 43 9.17 1.33 6.77
C ALA A 43 10.06 2.59 6.81
N GLY A 44 11.15 2.59 7.59
CA GLY A 44 11.98 3.78 7.80
C GLY A 44 11.22 4.93 8.46
N VAL A 45 10.28 4.61 9.36
CA VAL A 45 9.41 5.54 10.08
C VAL A 45 9.59 5.34 11.59
N SER A 46 9.40 6.38 12.40
CA SER A 46 9.54 6.29 13.86
C SER A 46 8.61 5.25 14.49
N GLU A 47 9.07 4.63 15.57
CA GLU A 47 8.32 3.62 16.30
C GLU A 47 6.97 4.14 16.80
N THR A 48 6.91 5.39 17.27
CA THR A 48 5.66 6.03 17.71
C THR A 48 4.63 6.12 16.59
N THR A 49 5.04 6.48 15.38
CA THR A 49 4.13 6.56 14.23
C THR A 49 3.67 5.18 13.80
N ILE A 50 4.59 4.20 13.72
CA ILE A 50 4.24 2.80 13.43
C ILE A 50 3.23 2.27 14.45
N PHE A 51 3.45 2.52 15.73
CA PHE A 51 2.55 2.10 16.80
C PHE A 51 1.14 2.67 16.64
N ASN A 52 1.02 3.96 16.31
CA ASN A 52 -0.28 4.60 16.06
C ASN A 52 -0.98 4.02 14.83
N HIS A 53 -0.24 3.77 13.75
CA HIS A 53 -0.78 3.13 12.55
C HIS A 53 -1.26 1.70 12.83
N LEU A 54 -0.49 0.90 13.58
CA LEU A 54 -0.86 -0.48 13.92
C LEU A 54 -2.15 -0.54 14.74
N LYS A 55 -2.35 0.39 15.70
CA LYS A 55 -3.63 0.52 16.42
C LYS A 55 -4.79 0.79 15.47
N LYS A 56 -4.62 1.73 14.53
CA LYS A 56 -5.65 2.01 13.52
C LYS A 56 -5.94 0.77 12.68
N PHE A 57 -4.92 0.03 12.26
CA PHE A 57 -5.09 -1.18 11.43
C PHE A 57 -5.79 -2.32 12.17
N GLU A 58 -5.67 -2.40 13.48
CA GLU A 58 -6.47 -3.33 14.29
C GLU A 58 -7.97 -2.99 14.26
N GLU A 59 -8.31 -1.69 14.18
CA GLU A 59 -9.71 -1.23 14.15
C GLU A 59 -10.32 -1.30 12.74
N VAL A 60 -9.57 -0.94 11.71
CA VAL A 60 -10.10 -0.74 10.35
C VAL A 60 -9.62 -1.77 9.33
N ALA A 61 -8.69 -2.65 9.70
CA ALA A 61 -8.12 -3.66 8.82
C ALA A 61 -8.12 -5.04 9.48
N ASN A 62 -7.63 -6.05 8.75
CA ASN A 62 -7.59 -7.42 9.23
C ASN A 62 -6.34 -7.72 10.07
N LEU A 63 -5.78 -6.72 10.77
CA LEU A 63 -4.61 -6.89 11.64
C LEU A 63 -5.06 -7.28 13.04
N THR A 64 -4.37 -8.22 13.67
CA THR A 64 -4.60 -8.62 15.07
C THR A 64 -3.33 -8.39 15.86
N ILE A 65 -3.48 -7.78 17.04
CA ILE A 65 -2.37 -7.50 17.96
C ILE A 65 -2.63 -8.24 19.28
N ASP A 66 -1.93 -9.35 19.47
CA ASP A 66 -1.93 -10.07 20.74
C ASP A 66 -0.95 -9.41 21.72
N ARG A 67 -1.47 -9.01 22.88
CA ARG A 67 -0.76 -8.26 23.93
C ARG A 67 -0.55 -9.08 25.21
N THR A 68 -0.84 -10.38 25.19
CA THR A 68 -0.88 -11.22 26.40
C THR A 68 0.50 -11.68 26.90
N GLY A 69 1.56 -11.54 26.09
CA GLY A 69 2.93 -11.99 26.42
C GLY A 69 3.92 -10.86 26.79
N CYS A 70 5.21 -11.21 26.88
CA CYS A 70 6.31 -10.26 27.11
C CYS A 70 6.57 -9.28 25.94
N GLY A 71 5.77 -9.35 24.88
CA GLY A 71 5.80 -8.46 23.73
C GLY A 71 4.53 -8.63 22.90
N ASN A 72 4.26 -7.66 22.02
CA ASN A 72 3.14 -7.74 21.11
C ASN A 72 3.45 -8.74 19.99
N LYS A 73 2.50 -9.63 19.68
CA LYS A 73 2.53 -10.46 18.47
C LYS A 73 1.55 -9.91 17.45
N TYR A 74 1.98 -9.86 16.20
CA TYR A 74 1.21 -9.32 15.10
C TYR A 74 0.84 -10.43 14.12
N SER A 75 -0.43 -10.53 13.78
CA SER A 75 -0.91 -11.42 12.73
C SER A 75 -1.94 -10.70 11.86
N TYR A 76 -2.24 -11.27 10.70
CA TYR A 76 -3.30 -10.72 9.85
C TYR A 76 -4.09 -11.84 9.18
N THR A 77 -5.36 -11.54 8.90
CA THR A 77 -6.20 -12.43 8.10
C THR A 77 -6.18 -11.99 6.64
N GLU A 78 -5.69 -12.87 5.76
CA GLU A 78 -5.71 -12.61 4.33
C GLU A 78 -7.15 -12.37 3.82
N PRO A 79 -7.38 -11.32 3.03
CA PRO A 79 -8.68 -11.10 2.42
C PRO A 79 -8.96 -12.19 1.36
N THR A 80 -10.18 -12.71 1.37
CA THR A 80 -10.65 -13.72 0.41
C THR A 80 -11.47 -13.13 -0.73
N LYS A 81 -11.93 -11.88 -0.58
CA LYS A 81 -12.74 -11.12 -1.55
C LYS A 81 -12.29 -9.67 -1.60
N PHE A 82 -12.55 -9.00 -2.72
CA PHE A 82 -12.29 -7.57 -2.92
C PHE A 82 -10.87 -7.16 -2.50
N PHE A 83 -9.87 -7.85 -3.06
CA PHE A 83 -8.47 -7.59 -2.77
C PHE A 83 -7.69 -7.31 -4.05
N VAL A 84 -6.55 -6.64 -3.87
CA VAL A 84 -5.50 -6.55 -4.87
C VAL A 84 -4.27 -7.31 -4.38
N THR A 85 -3.47 -7.82 -5.31
CA THR A 85 -2.20 -8.46 -4.98
C THR A 85 -1.06 -7.54 -5.38
N ILE A 86 -0.12 -7.32 -4.46
CA ILE A 86 1.08 -6.51 -4.70
C ILE A 86 2.30 -7.33 -4.29
N ASP A 87 3.35 -7.34 -5.12
CA ASP A 87 4.62 -7.96 -4.73
C ASP A 87 5.44 -7.03 -3.83
N SER A 88 6.04 -7.60 -2.78
CA SER A 88 6.91 -6.91 -1.83
C SER A 88 8.09 -6.20 -2.47
N SER A 89 8.53 -6.61 -3.67
CA SER A 89 9.59 -5.91 -4.41
C SER A 89 9.23 -4.48 -4.81
N LEU A 90 7.96 -4.06 -4.66
CA LEU A 90 7.59 -2.64 -4.78
C LEU A 90 8.37 -1.77 -3.78
N LEU A 91 8.73 -2.31 -2.61
CA LEU A 91 9.51 -1.59 -1.59
C LEU A 91 10.95 -1.29 -2.02
N ASP A 92 11.47 -2.00 -3.03
CA ASP A 92 12.82 -1.80 -3.55
C ASP A 92 12.88 -0.66 -4.58
N THR A 93 11.75 -0.02 -4.88
CA THR A 93 11.66 1.08 -5.84
C THR A 93 12.29 2.35 -5.25
N ASP A 94 13.22 2.98 -5.97
CA ASP A 94 13.89 4.20 -5.56
C ASP A 94 13.01 5.45 -5.75
N VAL A 95 11.93 5.53 -4.96
CA VAL A 95 11.02 6.68 -4.89
C VAL A 95 10.60 6.94 -3.45
N ASP A 96 10.05 8.13 -3.20
CA ASP A 96 9.57 8.48 -1.86
C ASP A 96 8.45 7.53 -1.38
N ARG A 97 8.42 7.26 -0.07
CA ARG A 97 7.43 6.40 0.59
C ARG A 97 5.98 6.81 0.30
N ASN A 98 5.71 8.11 0.13
CA ASN A 98 4.40 8.62 -0.20
C ASN A 98 4.00 8.24 -1.64
N VAL A 99 4.97 8.14 -2.56
CA VAL A 99 4.76 7.64 -3.93
C VAL A 99 4.41 6.15 -3.89
N ILE A 100 5.15 5.34 -3.13
CA ILE A 100 4.83 3.92 -2.94
C ILE A 100 3.44 3.76 -2.33
N GLY A 101 3.13 4.51 -1.27
CA GLY A 101 1.81 4.53 -0.63
C GLY A 101 0.69 4.93 -1.60
N PHE A 102 0.94 5.92 -2.46
CA PHE A 102 0.03 6.27 -3.55
C PHE A 102 -0.16 5.09 -4.51
N LEU A 103 0.90 4.46 -5.02
CA LEU A 103 0.80 3.35 -5.97
C LEU A 103 0.00 2.17 -5.42
N ILE A 104 0.21 1.84 -4.13
CA ILE A 104 -0.55 0.78 -3.43
C ILE A 104 -2.04 1.10 -3.45
N ARG A 105 -2.42 2.32 -3.09
CA ARG A 105 -3.82 2.77 -3.12
C ARG A 105 -4.35 2.89 -4.53
N PHE A 106 -3.51 3.32 -5.47
CA PHE A 106 -3.87 3.51 -6.87
C PHE A 106 -4.22 2.18 -7.54
N LYS A 107 -3.55 1.09 -7.17
CA LYS A 107 -3.89 -0.26 -7.62
C LYS A 107 -5.33 -0.67 -7.29
N CYS A 108 -5.94 -0.14 -6.23
CA CYS A 108 -7.35 -0.43 -5.90
C CYS A 108 -8.35 0.10 -6.94
N TRP A 109 -7.93 1.06 -7.76
CA TRP A 109 -8.78 1.71 -8.75
C TRP A 109 -8.61 1.11 -10.15
N THR A 110 -7.86 0.01 -10.29
CA THR A 110 -7.75 -0.67 -11.57
C THR A 110 -9.07 -1.31 -11.96
N ARG A 111 -9.40 -1.28 -13.26
CA ARG A 111 -10.50 -2.11 -13.78
C ARG A 111 -10.16 -3.59 -13.53
N ILE A 112 -11.21 -4.39 -13.33
CA ILE A 112 -11.10 -5.83 -13.06
C ILE A 112 -10.19 -6.49 -14.12
N ALA A 113 -9.25 -7.31 -13.65
CA ALA A 113 -8.29 -8.04 -14.49
C ALA A 113 -7.52 -7.13 -15.46
N SER A 114 -7.18 -5.91 -15.04
CA SER A 114 -6.37 -4.98 -15.84
C SER A 114 -5.36 -4.20 -15.00
N ASN A 115 -4.47 -3.51 -15.69
CA ASN A 115 -3.55 -2.55 -15.11
C ASN A 115 -3.98 -1.10 -15.39
N ILE A 116 -5.22 -0.90 -15.84
CA ILE A 116 -5.74 0.40 -16.25
C ILE A 116 -6.55 0.99 -15.11
N VAL A 117 -6.19 2.22 -14.72
CA VAL A 117 -6.96 3.05 -13.78
C VAL A 117 -7.68 4.13 -14.57
N ASP A 118 -9.00 4.04 -14.61
CA ASP A 118 -9.86 4.93 -15.40
C ASP A 118 -10.24 6.21 -14.64
N LEU A 119 -9.20 6.92 -14.21
CA LEU A 119 -9.30 8.19 -13.52
C LEU A 119 -8.47 9.24 -14.25
N SER A 120 -9.05 10.42 -14.43
CA SER A 120 -8.29 11.60 -14.84
C SER A 120 -7.42 12.10 -13.68
N LEU A 121 -6.39 12.87 -13.98
CA LEU A 121 -5.50 13.45 -12.95
C LEU A 121 -6.28 14.22 -11.87
N ASN A 122 -7.26 15.03 -12.28
CA ASN A 122 -8.09 15.79 -11.33
C ASN A 122 -8.93 14.87 -10.43
N ARG A 123 -9.47 13.78 -11.00
CA ARG A 123 -10.23 12.79 -10.21
C ARG A 123 -9.33 12.06 -9.22
N ILE A 124 -8.09 11.73 -9.58
CA ILE A 124 -7.12 11.13 -8.65
C ILE A 124 -6.92 12.03 -7.42
N VAL A 125 -6.78 13.33 -7.63
CA VAL A 125 -6.54 14.29 -6.55
C VAL A 125 -7.74 14.38 -5.61
N HIS A 126 -8.95 14.42 -6.17
CA HIS A 126 -10.18 14.54 -5.39
C HIS A 126 -10.62 13.23 -4.72
N GLU A 127 -10.54 12.10 -5.44
CA GLU A 127 -11.06 10.81 -4.98
C GLU A 127 -10.03 10.05 -4.14
N ILE A 128 -8.75 10.11 -4.50
CA ILE A 128 -7.67 9.42 -3.78
C ILE A 128 -7.04 10.36 -2.75
N GLY A 129 -7.19 11.68 -2.89
CA GLY A 129 -6.65 12.65 -1.93
C GLY A 129 -5.13 12.82 -2.07
N VAL A 130 -4.62 12.77 -3.30
CA VAL A 130 -3.16 12.80 -3.58
C VAL A 130 -2.78 14.08 -4.31
N GLN A 131 -1.66 14.68 -3.89
CA GLN A 131 -1.14 15.88 -4.54
C GLN A 131 -0.62 15.55 -5.94
N HIS A 132 -0.76 16.50 -6.88
CA HIS A 132 -0.25 16.35 -8.24
C HIS A 132 1.22 15.92 -8.30
N ASN A 133 2.06 16.50 -7.42
CA ASN A 133 3.50 16.20 -7.39
C ASN A 133 3.77 14.71 -7.17
N THR A 134 3.01 14.03 -6.31
CA THR A 134 3.17 12.58 -6.07
C THR A 134 2.83 11.76 -7.32
N VAL A 135 1.81 12.17 -8.08
CA VAL A 135 1.45 11.52 -9.35
C VAL A 135 2.52 11.75 -10.41
N TYR A 136 3.06 12.97 -10.51
CA TYR A 136 4.17 13.28 -11.41
C TYR A 136 5.44 12.51 -11.05
N SER A 137 5.79 12.40 -9.77
CA SER A 137 6.92 11.57 -9.35
C SER A 137 6.77 10.10 -9.76
N ALA A 138 5.54 9.56 -9.72
CA ALA A 138 5.29 8.20 -10.21
C ALA A 138 5.42 8.07 -11.74
N LEU A 139 5.02 9.10 -12.50
CA LEU A 139 5.18 9.17 -13.95
C LEU A 139 6.66 9.27 -14.34
N ASP A 140 7.40 10.18 -13.70
CA ASP A 140 8.82 10.43 -13.97
C ASP A 140 9.68 9.20 -13.65
N ALA A 141 9.29 8.44 -12.62
CA ALA A 141 9.92 7.17 -12.27
C ALA A 141 9.51 6.00 -13.20
N GLY A 142 8.64 6.21 -14.19
CA GLY A 142 8.18 5.18 -15.12
C GLY A 142 7.34 4.07 -14.48
N LEU A 143 6.74 4.34 -13.32
CA LEU A 143 5.95 3.36 -12.56
C LEU A 143 4.50 3.29 -13.06
N ILE A 144 4.04 4.40 -13.63
CA ILE A 144 2.75 4.54 -14.29
C ILE A 144 2.93 5.31 -15.60
N ASP A 145 2.03 5.11 -16.54
CA ASP A 145 1.91 5.91 -17.75
C ASP A 145 0.55 6.60 -17.81
N ARG A 146 0.49 7.75 -18.50
CA ARG A 146 -0.73 8.51 -18.72
C ARG A 146 -1.08 8.46 -20.20
N SER A 147 -2.30 8.01 -20.49
CA SER A 147 -2.82 7.99 -21.86
C SER A 147 -2.72 9.36 -22.56
N ASP A 148 -2.51 9.36 -23.88
CA ASP A 148 -2.44 10.58 -24.71
C ASP A 148 -3.69 11.45 -24.57
N LYS A 149 -4.85 10.80 -24.48
CA LYS A 149 -6.16 11.46 -24.28
C LYS A 149 -6.34 11.99 -22.85
N LYS A 150 -5.40 11.70 -21.93
CA LYS A 150 -5.38 12.14 -20.54
C LYS A 150 -6.57 11.66 -19.70
N LEU A 151 -7.21 10.57 -20.12
CA LEU A 151 -8.43 10.04 -19.52
C LEU A 151 -8.16 8.95 -18.47
N TYR A 152 -7.09 8.18 -18.66
CA TYR A 152 -6.73 7.07 -17.79
C TYR A 152 -5.21 6.95 -17.63
N PHE A 153 -4.82 6.13 -16.66
CA PHE A 153 -3.44 5.74 -16.39
C PHE A 153 -3.26 4.22 -16.51
N THR A 154 -2.03 3.80 -16.73
CA THR A 154 -1.64 2.39 -16.78
C THR A 154 -0.53 2.14 -15.76
N LEU A 155 -0.69 1.14 -14.91
CA LEU A 155 0.37 0.67 -14.01
C LEU A 155 1.39 -0.12 -14.82
N LEU A 156 2.67 0.23 -14.67
CA LEU A 156 3.76 -0.40 -15.42
C LEU A 156 4.64 -1.30 -14.54
N HIS A 157 4.76 -0.98 -13.24
CA HIS A 157 5.67 -1.71 -12.37
C HIS A 157 5.24 -3.18 -12.18
N PRO A 158 6.12 -4.19 -12.37
CA PRO A 158 5.77 -5.61 -12.28
C PRO A 158 5.08 -6.02 -10.98
N SER A 159 5.47 -5.41 -9.85
CA SER A 159 4.87 -5.69 -8.54
C SER A 159 3.41 -5.24 -8.43
N LEU A 160 2.97 -4.33 -9.32
CA LEU A 160 1.61 -3.80 -9.38
C LEU A 160 0.79 -4.41 -10.52
N THR A 161 1.41 -5.11 -11.47
CA THR A 161 0.73 -5.66 -12.66
C THR A 161 0.28 -7.10 -12.51
N LEU A 162 0.37 -7.65 -11.30
CA LEU A 162 -0.23 -8.94 -10.93
C LEU A 162 -1.75 -8.85 -11.08
N LEU A 163 -2.32 -9.81 -11.83
CA LEU A 163 -3.75 -9.98 -12.08
C LEU A 163 -4.31 -11.17 -11.29
#